data_AF-A0A166G067-F1
#
_entry.id   AF-A0A166G067-F1
#
_cell.length_a   1.000
_cell.length_b   1.000
_cell.length_c   1.000
_cell.angle_alpha   90.00
_cell.angle_beta   90.00
_cell.angle_gamma   90.00
#
_symmetry.space_group_name_H-M   'P 1'
#
loop_
_entity.id
_entity.type
_entity.pdbx_description
1 polymer ?
#
loop_
_entity_poly.entity_id
_entity_poly.type
_entity_poly.pdbx_seq_one_letter_code
_entity_poly.pdbx_strand_id
1 'polypeptide(L)'
;MVVIGREGATGATARLGHYRARDGSRGAAVDLDVDRPHVGLVVGKRGSGKTYTLGVLAEGLLAAEGVAPVVVDPMGAFTPLSAADVSATVVDPSVRADALDPRQWCTVLGLNPERGAGALVWRAASERATLGGMRSWVADADVAASTARAATNHLALAASWGVFEPSGIEVETLCSDGLTVLDMSGFASRPAGAVLAAVATALYDARVTDRTDRLPWLLVDEAHAFTDGVARRPLRRLVTRGRQPGVSCVLATQRPSAVPPTTVSQTDLLVAHRLTSTADIDALQAAQPTYLDGDFTARLPETTGDALVVDDDTESVHHVTVRERRTPHGGETPRASDLKADREHEARTGGSEI
;
A
#
# COMPACT_ATOMS: atom_id res chain seq x y z
N MET A 1 18.28 5.40 -22.81
CA MET A 1 17.29 5.09 -21.76
C MET A 1 17.71 3.77 -21.16
N VAL A 2 17.75 3.66 -19.83
CA VAL A 2 18.01 2.41 -19.12
C VAL A 2 16.72 1.99 -18.43
N VAL A 3 16.41 0.70 -18.50
CA VAL A 3 15.23 0.11 -17.85
C VAL A 3 15.74 -0.80 -16.73
N ILE A 4 15.31 -0.53 -15.50
CA ILE A 4 15.59 -1.32 -14.30
C ILE A 4 14.51 -2.39 -14.16
N GLY A 5 14.87 -3.60 -13.76
CA GLY A 5 13.96 -4.75 -13.57
C GLY A 5 13.92 -5.71 -14.75
N ARG A 6 14.77 -5.53 -15.77
CA ARG A 6 14.90 -6.46 -16.90
C ARG A 6 16.25 -6.40 -17.61
N GLU A 7 16.63 -7.53 -18.20
CA GLU A 7 17.75 -7.60 -19.16
C GLU A 7 17.32 -7.28 -20.61
N GLY A 8 16.03 -7.41 -20.94
CA GLY A 8 15.50 -7.27 -22.30
C GLY A 8 15.10 -5.84 -22.70
N ALA A 9 14.98 -5.59 -24.02
CA ALA A 9 14.73 -4.25 -24.57
C ALA A 9 13.25 -3.91 -24.86
N THR A 10 12.33 -4.85 -24.71
CA THR A 10 10.90 -4.70 -25.08
C THR A 10 9.98 -4.86 -23.88
N GLY A 11 8.75 -4.33 -23.94
CA GLY A 11 7.73 -4.41 -22.89
C GLY A 11 7.43 -3.05 -22.25
N ALA A 12 6.30 -2.93 -21.56
CA ALA A 12 5.86 -1.67 -20.95
C ALA A 12 6.85 -1.15 -19.89
N THR A 13 7.11 0.16 -19.86
CA THR A 13 8.02 0.79 -18.88
C THR A 13 7.38 1.99 -18.20
N ALA A 14 7.80 2.28 -16.96
CA ALA A 14 7.38 3.44 -16.20
C ALA A 14 8.56 4.38 -15.92
N ARG A 15 8.40 5.65 -16.29
CA ARG A 15 9.43 6.67 -16.11
C ARG A 15 9.67 6.99 -14.62
N LEU A 16 10.82 6.59 -14.07
CA LEU A 16 11.20 6.90 -12.68
C LEU A 16 11.96 8.23 -12.54
N GLY A 17 12.90 8.50 -13.45
CA GLY A 17 13.82 9.62 -13.25
C GLY A 17 15.01 9.65 -14.20
N HIS A 18 16.13 10.18 -13.72
CA HIS A 18 17.39 10.24 -14.46
C HIS A 18 18.53 9.78 -13.56
N TYR A 19 19.57 9.23 -14.16
CA TYR A 19 20.81 8.99 -13.43
C TYR A 19 21.33 10.28 -12.81
N ARG A 20 21.85 10.15 -11.59
CA ARG A 20 22.58 11.21 -10.92
C ARG A 20 24.06 10.99 -11.14
N ALA A 21 24.70 11.89 -11.88
CA ALA A 21 26.14 11.90 -12.01
C ALA A 21 26.80 12.33 -10.68
N ARG A 22 28.09 11.99 -10.49
CA ARG A 22 28.85 12.33 -9.27
C ARG A 22 28.93 13.84 -9.01
N ASP A 23 28.84 14.65 -10.05
CA ASP A 23 28.81 16.12 -9.99
C ASP A 23 27.41 16.70 -9.75
N GLY A 24 26.39 15.83 -9.61
CA GLY A 24 24.98 16.22 -9.44
C GLY A 24 24.25 16.55 -10.74
N SER A 25 24.89 16.43 -11.91
CA SER A 25 24.22 16.65 -13.19
C SER A 25 23.28 15.50 -13.57
N ARG A 26 22.29 15.81 -14.42
CA ARG A 26 21.31 14.83 -14.92
C ARG A 26 21.94 13.98 -16.02
N GLY A 27 22.03 12.68 -15.77
CA GLY A 27 22.45 11.67 -16.73
C GLY A 27 21.29 11.15 -17.57
N ALA A 28 21.48 9.93 -18.09
CA ALA A 28 20.50 9.29 -18.94
C ALA A 28 19.17 9.02 -18.22
N ALA A 29 18.14 8.93 -19.04
CA ALA A 29 16.82 8.50 -18.67
C ALA A 29 16.79 7.12 -17.98
N VAL A 30 16.15 7.03 -16.80
CA VAL A 30 15.88 5.77 -16.08
C VAL A 30 14.38 5.49 -15.99
N ASP A 31 14.01 4.30 -16.44
CA ASP A 31 12.68 3.72 -16.42
C ASP A 31 12.67 2.43 -15.58
N LEU A 32 11.51 2.01 -15.11
CA LEU A 32 11.26 0.74 -14.43
C LEU A 32 10.50 -0.20 -15.37
N ASP A 33 10.81 -1.50 -15.31
CA ASP A 33 9.97 -2.56 -15.86
C ASP A 33 8.61 -2.54 -15.14
N VAL A 34 7.54 -2.42 -15.93
CA VAL A 34 6.17 -2.64 -15.45
C VAL A 34 5.39 -3.67 -16.27
N ASP A 35 6.10 -4.35 -17.18
CA ASP A 35 5.61 -5.44 -18.01
C ASP A 35 5.55 -6.75 -17.21
N ARG A 36 6.41 -6.87 -16.19
CA ARG A 36 6.49 -8.05 -15.33
C ARG A 36 6.14 -7.76 -13.87
N PRO A 37 5.76 -8.79 -13.11
CA PRO A 37 5.44 -8.65 -11.69
C PRO A 37 6.69 -8.40 -10.83
N HIS A 38 6.61 -7.41 -9.95
CA HIS A 38 7.68 -7.01 -9.04
C HIS A 38 7.29 -7.03 -7.57
N VAL A 39 8.25 -7.31 -6.70
CA VAL A 39 8.16 -7.08 -5.26
C VAL A 39 9.04 -5.89 -4.93
N GLY A 40 8.42 -4.72 -4.81
CA GLY A 40 9.12 -3.47 -4.56
C GLY A 40 9.18 -3.10 -3.09
N LEU A 41 10.26 -2.46 -2.67
CA LEU A 41 10.40 -1.83 -1.36
C LEU A 41 10.89 -0.39 -1.54
N VAL A 42 10.13 0.58 -1.04
CA VAL A 42 10.49 2.01 -1.07
C VAL A 42 10.76 2.50 0.35
N VAL A 43 11.99 2.89 0.65
CA VAL A 43 12.43 3.21 2.02
C VAL A 43 13.06 4.60 2.11
N GLY A 44 13.07 5.18 3.30
CA GLY A 44 13.55 6.54 3.54
C GLY A 44 12.91 7.20 4.75
N LYS A 45 13.60 8.17 5.36
CA LYS A 45 13.05 8.95 6.48
C LYS A 45 11.85 9.81 6.05
N ARG A 46 11.13 10.40 7.01
CA ARG A 46 10.05 11.36 6.70
C ARG A 46 10.58 12.54 5.86
N GLY A 47 9.84 12.91 4.83
CA GLY A 47 10.19 14.01 3.91
C GLY A 47 11.36 13.72 2.95
N SER A 48 11.77 12.45 2.81
CA SER A 48 12.86 12.07 1.89
C SER A 48 12.43 11.87 0.44
N GLY A 49 11.14 11.61 0.19
CA GLY A 49 10.61 11.38 -1.16
C GLY A 49 9.92 10.03 -1.40
N LYS A 50 9.74 9.19 -0.36
CA LYS A 50 9.07 7.86 -0.48
C LYS A 50 7.67 7.92 -1.13
N THR A 51 6.72 8.59 -0.48
CA THR A 51 5.34 8.74 -0.97
C THR A 51 5.31 9.43 -2.33
N TYR A 52 6.20 10.40 -2.54
CA TYR A 52 6.37 11.06 -3.83
C TYR A 52 6.80 10.08 -4.93
N THR A 53 7.69 9.14 -4.61
CA THR A 53 8.15 8.09 -5.53
C THR A 53 7.04 7.09 -5.83
N LEU A 54 6.24 6.69 -4.84
CA LEU A 54 5.03 5.91 -5.10
C LEU A 54 4.08 6.66 -6.06
N GLY A 55 3.94 7.98 -5.91
CA GLY A 55 3.19 8.82 -6.83
C GLY A 55 3.75 8.84 -8.26
N VAL A 56 5.07 8.89 -8.42
CA VAL A 56 5.74 8.79 -9.74
C VAL A 56 5.53 7.42 -10.37
N LEU A 57 5.59 6.35 -9.57
CA LEU A 57 5.32 4.99 -10.01
C LEU A 57 3.85 4.82 -10.42
N ALA A 58 2.91 5.32 -9.62
CA ALA A 58 1.48 5.28 -9.92
C ALA A 58 1.14 5.99 -11.24
N GLU A 59 1.75 7.16 -11.50
CA GLU A 59 1.62 7.85 -12.79
C GLU A 59 2.18 7.02 -13.97
N GLY A 60 3.31 6.34 -13.76
CA GLY A 60 3.90 5.49 -14.78
C GLY A 60 3.06 4.25 -15.08
N LEU A 61 2.51 3.62 -14.05
CA LEU A 61 1.60 2.48 -14.17
C LEU A 61 0.28 2.88 -14.83
N LEU A 62 -0.27 4.04 -14.50
CA LEU A 62 -1.47 4.56 -15.16
C LEU A 62 -1.28 4.77 -16.67
N ALA A 63 -0.06 5.09 -17.09
CA ALA A 63 0.28 5.26 -18.51
C ALA A 63 0.62 3.93 -19.22
N ALA A 64 0.75 2.82 -18.49
CA ALA A 64 1.10 1.52 -19.03
C ALA A 64 -0.14 0.69 -19.36
N GLU A 65 -0.14 0.03 -20.51
CA GLU A 65 -1.20 -0.90 -20.89
C GLU A 65 -1.06 -2.23 -20.14
N GLY A 66 -2.19 -2.92 -19.91
CA GLY A 66 -2.19 -4.25 -19.32
C GLY A 66 -1.94 -4.33 -17.82
N VAL A 67 -1.75 -3.20 -17.12
CA VAL A 67 -1.63 -3.14 -15.66
C VAL A 67 -2.89 -2.54 -15.02
N ALA A 68 -3.07 -2.79 -13.72
CA ALA A 68 -4.12 -2.22 -12.89
C ALA A 68 -3.53 -1.71 -11.56
N PRO A 69 -3.20 -0.41 -11.45
CA PRO A 69 -2.59 0.14 -10.24
C PRO A 69 -3.61 0.43 -9.14
N VAL A 70 -3.30 -0.04 -7.93
CA VAL A 70 -4.07 0.20 -6.71
C VAL A 70 -3.16 0.79 -5.64
N VAL A 71 -3.47 1.99 -5.16
CA VAL A 71 -2.77 2.64 -4.04
C VAL A 71 -3.57 2.48 -2.76
N VAL A 72 -2.90 2.10 -1.68
CA VAL A 72 -3.43 2.14 -0.32
C VAL A 72 -2.79 3.34 0.37
N ASP A 73 -3.62 4.33 0.74
CA ASP A 73 -3.16 5.63 1.22
C ASP A 73 -3.65 5.92 2.66
N PRO A 74 -2.89 5.52 3.69
CA PRO A 74 -3.23 5.81 5.09
C PRO A 74 -3.22 7.28 5.45
N MET A 75 -2.46 8.11 4.72
CA MET A 75 -2.17 9.49 5.09
C MET A 75 -2.87 10.53 4.21
N GLY A 76 -3.66 10.09 3.22
CA GLY A 76 -4.39 10.96 2.32
C GLY A 76 -3.50 11.74 1.34
N ALA A 77 -2.27 11.28 1.08
CA ALA A 77 -1.33 11.95 0.19
C ALA A 77 -1.74 11.90 -1.31
N PHE A 78 -2.63 10.97 -1.67
CA PHE A 78 -3.12 10.74 -3.02
C PHE A 78 -4.54 11.28 -3.24
N THR A 79 -5.22 11.79 -2.20
CA THR A 79 -6.58 12.34 -2.30
C THR A 79 -6.76 13.47 -3.32
N PRO A 80 -5.75 14.35 -3.59
CA PRO A 80 -5.90 15.37 -4.63
C PRO A 80 -6.04 14.82 -6.05
N LEU A 81 -5.78 13.53 -6.28
CA LEU A 81 -6.03 12.89 -7.58
C LEU A 81 -7.52 12.85 -7.95
N SER A 82 -8.43 12.95 -6.98
CA SER A 82 -9.88 13.02 -7.23
C SER A 82 -10.30 14.23 -8.08
N ALA A 83 -9.51 15.31 -8.07
CA ALA A 83 -9.75 16.53 -8.83
C ALA A 83 -8.80 16.70 -10.02
N ALA A 84 -7.94 15.72 -10.28
CA ALA A 84 -6.97 15.76 -11.37
C ALA A 84 -7.59 15.27 -12.69
N ASP A 85 -7.16 15.83 -13.81
CA ASP A 85 -7.57 15.41 -15.16
C ASP A 85 -6.78 14.14 -15.59
N VAL A 86 -6.98 13.06 -14.85
CA VAL A 86 -6.39 11.74 -15.09
C VAL A 86 -7.42 10.65 -14.78
N SER A 87 -7.27 9.47 -15.37
CA SER A 87 -8.12 8.31 -15.05
C SER A 87 -7.75 7.72 -13.68
N ALA A 88 -8.15 8.42 -12.61
CA ALA A 88 -7.95 8.00 -11.24
C ALA A 88 -9.26 8.09 -10.46
N THR A 89 -9.53 7.07 -9.64
CA THR A 89 -10.69 7.01 -8.76
C THR A 89 -10.21 6.91 -7.32
N VAL A 90 -10.53 7.92 -6.52
CA VAL A 90 -10.29 7.91 -5.07
C VAL A 90 -11.56 7.42 -4.38
N VAL A 91 -11.45 6.35 -3.60
CA VAL A 91 -12.59 5.73 -2.92
C VAL A 91 -12.39 5.71 -1.42
N ASP A 92 -13.46 5.97 -0.68
CA ASP A 92 -13.58 5.56 0.73
C ASP A 92 -13.97 4.08 0.75
N PRO A 93 -13.05 3.17 1.13
CA PRO A 93 -13.20 1.77 0.84
C PRO A 93 -14.05 1.05 1.88
N SER A 94 -15.03 0.30 1.38
CA SER A 94 -15.71 -0.75 2.13
C SER A 94 -15.38 -2.13 1.56
N VAL A 95 -15.57 -3.18 2.37
CA VAL A 95 -15.32 -4.56 1.99
C VAL A 95 -16.45 -5.45 2.48
N ARG A 96 -16.68 -6.54 1.76
CA ARG A 96 -17.62 -7.56 2.22
C ARG A 96 -17.07 -8.28 3.45
N ALA A 97 -17.95 -8.68 4.34
CA ALA A 97 -17.57 -9.40 5.56
C ALA A 97 -16.93 -10.79 5.25
N ASP A 98 -17.35 -11.43 4.16
CA ASP A 98 -16.82 -12.70 3.68
C ASP A 98 -15.57 -12.57 2.78
N ALA A 99 -15.10 -11.35 2.52
CA ALA A 99 -13.79 -11.14 1.91
C ALA A 99 -12.64 -11.46 2.89
N LEU A 100 -12.95 -11.58 4.19
CA LEU A 100 -12.04 -12.05 5.21
C LEU A 100 -12.28 -13.54 5.49
N ASP A 101 -11.20 -14.31 5.61
CA ASP A 101 -11.28 -15.67 6.12
C ASP A 101 -11.96 -15.69 7.51
N PRO A 102 -12.84 -16.65 7.82
CA PRO A 102 -13.56 -16.67 9.08
C PRO A 102 -12.66 -16.58 10.33
N ARG A 103 -11.42 -17.10 10.31
CA ARG A 103 -10.49 -16.97 11.44
C ARG A 103 -9.87 -15.59 11.54
N GLN A 104 -9.76 -14.84 10.43
CA GLN A 104 -9.23 -13.48 10.42
C GLN A 104 -10.10 -12.52 11.24
N TRP A 105 -11.39 -12.78 11.37
CA TRP A 105 -12.29 -12.01 12.24
C TRP A 105 -11.82 -11.94 13.70
N CYS A 106 -11.22 -13.01 14.21
CA CYS A 106 -10.63 -12.99 15.56
C CYS A 106 -9.47 -11.99 15.64
N THR A 107 -8.59 -11.96 14.63
CA THR A 107 -7.47 -11.00 14.57
C THR A 107 -7.96 -9.57 14.46
N VAL A 108 -8.94 -9.32 13.58
CA VAL A 108 -9.56 -7.99 13.38
C VAL A 108 -10.13 -7.45 14.71
N LEU A 109 -10.79 -8.31 15.48
CA LEU A 109 -11.48 -7.91 16.71
C LEU A 109 -10.60 -8.01 17.97
N GLY A 110 -9.39 -8.57 17.87
CA GLY A 110 -8.51 -8.82 19.00
C GLY A 110 -9.04 -9.92 19.93
N LEU A 111 -9.71 -10.92 19.36
CA LEU A 111 -10.27 -12.05 20.07
C LEU A 111 -9.33 -13.26 20.00
N ASN A 112 -9.31 -14.06 21.06
CA ASN A 112 -8.68 -15.38 21.03
C ASN A 112 -9.69 -16.41 20.47
N PRO A 113 -9.38 -17.12 19.36
CA PRO A 113 -10.29 -18.09 18.74
C PRO A 113 -10.63 -19.29 19.64
N GLU A 114 -9.83 -19.58 20.67
CA GLU A 114 -10.06 -20.67 21.62
C GLU A 114 -10.95 -20.26 22.80
N ARG A 115 -11.28 -18.96 22.92
CA ARG A 115 -12.19 -18.44 23.95
C ARG A 115 -13.59 -18.32 23.37
N GLY A 116 -14.61 -18.44 24.23
CA GLY A 116 -16.01 -18.49 23.83
C GLY A 116 -16.41 -17.43 22.80
N ALA A 117 -16.11 -16.15 23.05
CA ALA A 117 -16.47 -15.07 22.13
C ALA A 117 -15.75 -15.16 20.78
N GLY A 118 -14.46 -15.52 20.77
CA GLY A 118 -13.69 -15.69 19.53
C GLY A 118 -14.18 -16.89 18.73
N ALA A 119 -14.40 -18.03 19.37
CA ALA A 119 -14.97 -19.22 18.73
C ALA A 119 -16.35 -18.93 18.14
N LEU A 120 -17.20 -18.19 18.86
CA LEU A 120 -18.55 -17.85 18.40
C LEU A 120 -18.51 -16.90 17.19
N VAL A 121 -17.67 -15.86 17.22
CA VAL A 121 -17.48 -14.96 16.07
C VAL A 121 -16.94 -15.72 14.85
N TRP A 122 -15.95 -16.58 15.03
CA TRP A 122 -15.40 -17.38 13.95
C TRP A 122 -16.48 -18.28 13.32
N ARG A 123 -17.30 -18.96 14.14
CA ARG A 123 -18.43 -19.74 13.62
C ARG A 123 -19.43 -18.86 12.88
N ALA A 124 -19.80 -17.70 13.43
CA ALA A 124 -20.70 -16.77 12.76
C ALA A 124 -20.18 -16.36 11.36
N ALA A 125 -18.90 -16.03 11.26
CA ALA A 125 -18.24 -15.68 9.99
C ALA A 125 -18.19 -16.86 9.00
N SER A 126 -18.21 -18.10 9.50
CA SER A 126 -18.24 -19.31 8.65
C SER A 126 -19.65 -19.58 8.10
N GLU A 127 -20.69 -19.16 8.82
CA GLU A 127 -22.10 -19.43 8.51
C GLU A 127 -22.81 -18.29 7.77
N ARG A 128 -22.23 -17.09 7.77
CA ARG A 128 -22.87 -15.86 7.31
C ARG A 128 -21.91 -14.99 6.52
N ALA A 129 -22.35 -14.59 5.33
CA ALA A 129 -21.55 -13.78 4.41
C ALA A 129 -21.53 -12.29 4.76
N THR A 130 -22.48 -11.81 5.56
CA THR A 130 -22.64 -10.38 5.91
C THR A 130 -22.45 -10.15 7.40
N LEU A 131 -21.93 -8.99 7.78
CA LEU A 131 -21.78 -8.60 9.18
C LEU A 131 -23.14 -8.56 9.91
N GLY A 132 -24.19 -8.08 9.24
CA GLY A 132 -25.56 -8.15 9.76
C GLY A 132 -26.00 -9.59 10.04
N GLY A 133 -25.75 -10.51 9.11
CA GLY A 133 -26.04 -11.93 9.29
C GLY A 133 -25.26 -12.55 10.44
N MET A 134 -23.97 -12.23 10.59
CA MET A 134 -23.15 -12.68 11.72
C MET A 134 -23.73 -12.21 13.06
N ARG A 135 -24.16 -10.95 13.16
CA ARG A 135 -24.76 -10.37 14.37
C ARG A 135 -26.06 -11.08 14.76
N SER A 136 -26.96 -11.32 13.81
CA SER A 136 -28.19 -12.07 14.06
C SER A 136 -27.89 -13.50 14.50
N TRP A 137 -26.96 -14.18 13.82
CA TRP A 137 -26.57 -15.55 14.16
C TRP A 137 -25.97 -15.66 15.58
N VAL A 138 -25.16 -14.70 16.01
CA VAL A 138 -24.61 -14.65 17.37
C VAL A 138 -25.71 -14.39 18.41
N ALA A 139 -26.71 -13.56 18.09
CA ALA A 139 -27.81 -13.26 18.99
C ALA A 139 -28.71 -14.48 19.26
N ASP A 140 -28.87 -15.35 18.26
CA ASP A 140 -29.71 -16.56 18.33
C ASP A 140 -28.94 -17.80 18.82
N ALA A 141 -27.64 -17.69 19.09
CA ALA A 141 -26.80 -18.81 19.47
C ALA A 141 -27.10 -19.32 20.90
N ASP A 142 -27.30 -20.64 21.04
CA ASP A 142 -27.45 -21.30 22.34
C ASP A 142 -26.08 -21.48 23.03
N VAL A 143 -25.63 -20.41 23.70
CA VAL A 143 -24.37 -20.34 24.46
C VAL A 143 -24.55 -19.54 25.74
N ALA A 144 -23.55 -19.56 26.63
CA ALA A 144 -23.57 -18.74 27.84
C ALA A 144 -23.79 -17.24 27.51
N ALA A 145 -24.71 -16.59 28.22
CA ALA A 145 -25.10 -15.20 27.97
C ALA A 145 -23.92 -14.20 27.98
N SER A 146 -22.90 -14.45 28.80
CA SER A 146 -21.67 -13.66 28.83
C SER A 146 -20.86 -13.76 27.52
N THR A 147 -20.82 -14.96 26.91
CA THR A 147 -20.14 -15.22 25.65
C THR A 147 -20.86 -14.56 24.48
N ALA A 148 -22.18 -14.73 24.39
CA ALA A 148 -23.01 -14.08 23.37
C ALA A 148 -22.86 -12.55 23.46
N ARG A 149 -23.00 -11.97 24.67
CA ARG A 149 -22.86 -10.52 24.88
C ARG A 149 -21.48 -10.00 24.45
N ALA A 150 -20.41 -10.70 24.81
CA ALA A 150 -19.05 -10.31 24.41
C ALA A 150 -18.91 -10.32 22.88
N ALA A 151 -19.29 -11.42 22.21
CA ALA A 151 -19.24 -11.51 20.75
C ALA A 151 -20.09 -10.42 20.07
N THR A 152 -21.32 -10.18 20.55
CA THR A 152 -22.19 -9.11 20.05
C THR A 152 -21.54 -7.73 20.17
N ASN A 153 -20.90 -7.42 21.30
CA ASN A 153 -20.20 -6.14 21.49
C ASN A 153 -19.04 -5.96 20.51
N HIS A 154 -18.27 -7.02 20.24
CA HIS A 154 -17.19 -6.96 19.26
C HIS A 154 -17.71 -6.80 17.82
N LEU A 155 -18.79 -7.48 17.44
CA LEU A 155 -19.41 -7.29 16.12
C LEU A 155 -20.08 -5.92 15.98
N ALA A 156 -20.60 -5.35 17.07
CA ALA A 156 -21.11 -3.97 17.08
C ALA A 156 -19.96 -2.96 16.90
N LEU A 157 -18.79 -3.19 17.51
CA LEU A 157 -17.59 -2.40 17.26
C LEU A 157 -17.18 -2.49 15.78
N ALA A 158 -17.18 -3.68 15.18
CA ALA A 158 -16.89 -3.84 13.76
C ALA A 158 -17.86 -3.03 12.88
N ALA A 159 -19.15 -3.07 13.20
CA ALA A 159 -20.18 -2.34 12.48
C ALA A 159 -19.99 -0.82 12.61
N SER A 160 -19.53 -0.34 13.77
CA SER A 160 -19.28 1.09 14.00
C SER A 160 -18.15 1.67 13.15
N TRP A 161 -17.32 0.82 12.54
CA TRP A 161 -16.26 1.28 11.64
C TRP A 161 -16.78 1.68 10.26
N GLY A 162 -17.98 1.24 9.85
CA GLY A 162 -18.54 1.57 8.53
C GLY A 162 -17.81 0.94 7.33
N VAL A 163 -16.86 0.02 7.57
CA VAL A 163 -16.04 -0.59 6.50
C VAL A 163 -16.59 -1.90 5.96
N PHE A 164 -17.59 -2.50 6.62
CA PHE A 164 -18.13 -3.81 6.27
C PHE A 164 -19.51 -3.70 5.62
N GLU A 165 -19.54 -3.51 4.31
CA GLU A 165 -20.76 -3.34 3.53
C GLU A 165 -21.04 -4.54 2.61
N PRO A 166 -22.30 -4.88 2.32
CA PRO A 166 -22.65 -6.02 1.45
C PRO A 166 -22.14 -5.91 0.02
N SER A 167 -22.03 -4.69 -0.53
CA SER A 167 -21.41 -4.47 -1.84
C SER A 167 -19.90 -4.66 -1.74
N GLY A 168 -19.26 -3.95 -0.82
CA GLY A 168 -17.81 -3.84 -0.73
C GLY A 168 -17.19 -3.29 -2.02
N ILE A 169 -15.87 -3.22 -2.07
CA ILE A 169 -15.13 -2.88 -3.28
C ILE A 169 -15.14 -4.07 -4.26
N GLU A 170 -15.52 -3.79 -5.51
CA GLU A 170 -15.57 -4.77 -6.59
C GLU A 170 -14.18 -5.01 -7.18
N VAL A 171 -13.95 -6.24 -7.66
CA VAL A 171 -12.67 -6.63 -8.28
C VAL A 171 -12.46 -5.85 -9.57
N GLU A 172 -13.53 -5.57 -10.28
CA GLU A 172 -13.59 -4.81 -11.52
C GLU A 172 -13.07 -3.38 -11.32
N THR A 173 -13.38 -2.75 -10.18
CA THR A 173 -12.83 -1.45 -9.80
C THR A 173 -11.33 -1.57 -9.53
N LEU A 174 -10.92 -2.55 -8.72
CA LEU A 174 -9.51 -2.79 -8.37
C LEU A 174 -8.64 -3.20 -9.57
N CYS A 175 -9.25 -3.79 -10.59
CA CYS A 175 -8.59 -4.27 -11.81
C CYS A 175 -8.98 -3.44 -13.05
N SER A 176 -9.42 -2.20 -12.84
CA SER A 176 -9.72 -1.26 -13.92
C SER A 176 -8.46 -0.83 -14.67
N ASP A 177 -8.65 -0.12 -15.78
CA ASP A 177 -7.58 0.51 -16.55
C ASP A 177 -7.14 1.87 -16.01
N GLY A 178 -7.80 2.34 -14.95
CA GLY A 178 -7.45 3.54 -14.20
C GLY A 178 -6.67 3.24 -12.91
N LEU A 179 -6.25 4.32 -12.25
CA LEU A 179 -5.62 4.27 -10.94
C LEU A 179 -6.68 4.25 -9.85
N THR A 180 -6.74 3.18 -9.06
CA THR A 180 -7.61 3.12 -7.88
C THR A 180 -6.84 3.54 -6.64
N VAL A 181 -7.31 4.56 -5.92
CA VAL A 181 -6.75 5.00 -4.64
C VAL A 181 -7.74 4.66 -3.54
N LEU A 182 -7.32 3.80 -2.62
CA LEU A 182 -8.04 3.49 -1.40
C LEU A 182 -7.63 4.52 -0.34
N ASP A 183 -8.46 5.53 -0.12
CA ASP A 183 -8.23 6.52 0.92
C ASP A 183 -8.54 5.88 2.28
N MET A 184 -7.49 5.62 3.04
CA MET A 184 -7.58 5.04 4.38
C MET A 184 -7.37 6.12 5.44
N SER A 185 -7.34 7.39 5.05
CA SER A 185 -7.13 8.50 5.97
C SER A 185 -8.29 8.56 6.96
N GLY A 186 -7.96 8.76 8.24
CA GLY A 186 -8.95 8.72 9.33
C GLY A 186 -9.34 7.34 9.83
N PHE A 187 -8.95 6.24 9.15
CA PHE A 187 -9.22 4.90 9.65
C PHE A 187 -8.28 4.54 10.82
N ALA A 188 -8.83 3.84 11.82
CA ALA A 188 -8.01 3.17 12.82
C ALA A 188 -7.27 1.96 12.20
N SER A 189 -6.21 1.49 12.86
CA SER A 189 -5.36 0.40 12.33
C SER A 189 -6.12 -0.91 12.02
N ARG A 190 -7.13 -1.25 12.83
CA ARG A 190 -7.94 -2.47 12.66
C ARG A 190 -8.82 -2.44 11.40
N PRO A 191 -9.72 -1.46 11.20
CA PRO A 191 -10.49 -1.36 9.96
C PRO A 191 -9.59 -1.18 8.73
N ALA A 192 -8.53 -0.37 8.84
CA ALA A 192 -7.60 -0.19 7.73
C ALA A 192 -6.91 -1.51 7.31
N GLY A 193 -6.45 -2.28 8.30
CA GLY A 193 -5.89 -3.60 8.08
C GLY A 193 -6.89 -4.58 7.48
N ALA A 194 -8.17 -4.53 7.87
CA ALA A 194 -9.21 -5.40 7.32
C ALA A 194 -9.44 -5.14 5.82
N VAL A 195 -9.55 -3.87 5.42
CA VAL A 195 -9.66 -3.50 4.00
C VAL A 195 -8.44 -3.96 3.22
N LEU A 196 -7.22 -3.67 3.71
CA LEU A 196 -5.99 -4.08 3.03
C LEU A 196 -5.89 -5.61 2.90
N ALA A 197 -6.30 -6.36 3.93
CA ALA A 197 -6.32 -7.82 3.89
C ALA A 197 -7.27 -8.35 2.81
N ALA A 198 -8.47 -7.79 2.71
CA ALA A 198 -9.47 -8.15 1.70
C ALA A 198 -9.00 -7.79 0.29
N VAL A 199 -8.47 -6.58 0.07
CA VAL A 199 -7.97 -6.12 -1.23
C VAL A 199 -6.78 -6.95 -1.70
N ALA A 200 -5.77 -7.15 -0.85
CA ALA A 200 -4.62 -7.99 -1.20
C ALA A 200 -5.04 -9.44 -1.51
N THR A 201 -6.09 -9.93 -0.85
CA THR A 201 -6.65 -11.26 -1.13
C THR A 201 -7.36 -11.27 -2.48
N ALA A 202 -8.24 -10.29 -2.73
CA ALA A 202 -9.02 -10.16 -3.95
C ALA A 202 -8.13 -10.04 -5.21
N LEU A 203 -7.08 -9.22 -5.17
CA LEU A 203 -6.15 -9.05 -6.31
C LEU A 203 -5.43 -10.37 -6.66
N TYR A 204 -4.95 -11.09 -5.65
CA TYR A 204 -4.31 -12.39 -5.85
C TYR A 204 -5.29 -13.42 -6.41
N ASP A 205 -6.47 -13.51 -5.83
CA ASP A 205 -7.47 -14.49 -6.22
C ASP A 205 -8.00 -14.19 -7.63
N ALA A 206 -8.17 -12.91 -8.00
CA ALA A 206 -8.55 -12.50 -9.35
C ALA A 206 -7.56 -12.99 -10.41
N ARG A 207 -6.26 -12.95 -10.12
CA ARG A 207 -5.22 -13.48 -11.03
C ARG A 207 -5.13 -15.00 -11.05
N VAL A 208 -5.34 -15.67 -9.92
CA VAL A 208 -5.34 -17.15 -9.86
C VAL A 208 -6.58 -17.76 -10.52
N THR A 209 -7.69 -17.03 -10.52
CA THR A 209 -8.98 -17.48 -11.09
C THR A 209 -9.28 -16.88 -12.46
N ASP A 210 -8.31 -16.21 -13.09
CA ASP A 210 -8.43 -15.56 -14.40
C ASP A 210 -9.67 -14.66 -14.53
N ARG A 211 -10.01 -13.94 -13.45
CA ARG A 211 -11.08 -12.92 -13.44
C ARG A 211 -10.62 -11.56 -13.95
N THR A 212 -9.33 -11.41 -14.25
CA THR A 212 -8.75 -10.20 -14.82
C THR A 212 -7.62 -10.56 -15.77
N ASP A 213 -7.61 -9.88 -16.92
CA ASP A 213 -6.56 -9.95 -17.94
C ASP A 213 -5.45 -8.90 -17.71
N ARG A 214 -5.58 -8.08 -16.66
CA ARG A 214 -4.60 -7.06 -16.26
C ARG A 214 -3.75 -7.53 -15.10
N LEU A 215 -2.50 -7.10 -15.04
CA LEU A 215 -1.58 -7.34 -13.93
C LEU A 215 -1.79 -6.30 -12.82
N PRO A 216 -2.28 -6.69 -11.63
CA PRO A 216 -2.49 -5.74 -10.54
C PRO A 216 -1.16 -5.30 -9.92
N TRP A 217 -1.07 -4.01 -9.61
CA TRP A 217 0.03 -3.40 -8.88
C TRP A 217 -0.47 -2.78 -7.59
N LEU A 218 -0.27 -3.47 -6.46
CA LEU A 218 -0.64 -2.96 -5.14
C LEU A 218 0.51 -2.11 -4.57
N LEU A 219 0.28 -0.81 -4.44
CA LEU A 219 1.20 0.16 -3.84
C LEU A 219 0.71 0.50 -2.44
N VAL A 220 1.44 0.13 -1.39
CA VAL A 220 1.05 0.37 0.01
C VAL A 220 1.95 1.41 0.63
N ASP A 221 1.42 2.60 0.89
CA ASP A 221 2.16 3.59 1.69
C ASP A 221 2.07 3.27 3.18
N GLU A 222 3.09 3.69 3.93
CA GLU A 222 3.29 3.39 5.35
C GLU A 222 3.05 1.91 5.72
N ALA A 223 3.57 1.00 4.90
CA ALA A 223 3.37 -0.44 5.01
C ALA A 223 3.66 -1.03 6.40
N HIS A 224 4.56 -0.41 7.18
CA HIS A 224 4.84 -0.80 8.57
C HIS A 224 3.62 -0.73 9.50
N ALA A 225 2.58 0.03 9.16
CA ALA A 225 1.33 0.08 9.91
C ALA A 225 0.54 -1.24 9.83
N PHE A 226 0.86 -2.11 8.87
CA PHE A 226 0.09 -3.31 8.53
C PHE A 226 0.83 -4.62 8.78
N THR A 227 1.99 -4.58 9.44
CA THR A 227 2.88 -5.75 9.60
C THR A 227 2.49 -6.68 10.75
N ASP A 228 1.69 -6.22 11.71
CA ASP A 228 1.30 -6.99 12.91
C ASP A 228 -0.21 -7.27 13.01
N GLY A 229 -0.97 -7.01 11.94
CA GLY A 229 -2.42 -7.14 11.90
C GLY A 229 -2.95 -8.23 10.97
N VAL A 230 -4.25 -8.15 10.67
CA VAL A 230 -4.95 -9.08 9.75
C VAL A 230 -4.35 -9.08 8.34
N ALA A 231 -3.80 -7.94 7.88
CA ALA A 231 -3.15 -7.78 6.58
C ALA A 231 -1.78 -8.47 6.47
N ARG A 232 -1.14 -8.83 7.59
CA ARG A 232 0.19 -9.45 7.61
C ARG A 232 0.29 -10.68 6.71
N ARG A 233 -0.70 -11.57 6.77
CA ARG A 233 -0.69 -12.83 6.00
C ARG A 233 -0.96 -12.59 4.51
N PRO A 234 -2.00 -11.83 4.10
CA PRO A 234 -2.21 -11.46 2.70
C PRO A 234 -1.02 -10.74 2.06
N LEU A 235 -0.43 -9.75 2.74
CA LEU A 235 0.76 -9.04 2.23
C LEU A 235 1.95 -9.98 2.05
N ARG A 236 2.22 -10.85 3.04
CA ARG A 236 3.27 -11.88 2.90
C ARG A 236 2.99 -12.83 1.73
N ARG A 237 1.72 -13.16 1.46
CA ARG A 237 1.34 -13.98 0.29
C ARG A 237 1.69 -13.26 -1.02
N LEU A 238 1.38 -11.97 -1.14
CA LEU A 238 1.76 -11.19 -2.33
C LEU A 238 3.28 -11.11 -2.49
N VAL A 239 4.01 -10.81 -1.43
CA VAL A 239 5.47 -10.73 -1.44
C VAL A 239 6.13 -12.07 -1.84
N THR A 240 5.64 -13.19 -1.32
CA THR A 240 6.31 -14.50 -1.52
C THR A 240 5.78 -15.30 -2.71
N ARG A 241 4.56 -15.00 -3.19
CA ARG A 241 3.86 -15.79 -4.20
C ARG A 241 3.13 -14.96 -5.24
N GLY A 242 3.17 -13.63 -5.16
CA GLY A 242 2.44 -12.73 -6.07
C GLY A 242 3.03 -12.70 -7.48
N ARG A 243 4.35 -12.87 -7.62
CA ARG A 243 5.01 -12.85 -8.94
C ARG A 243 4.46 -13.93 -9.89
N GLN A 244 4.23 -15.15 -9.39
CA GLN A 244 3.74 -16.27 -10.20
C GLN A 244 2.36 -16.02 -10.86
N PRO A 245 1.30 -15.62 -10.13
CA PRO A 245 0.01 -15.29 -10.74
C PRO A 245 0.00 -13.92 -11.43
N GLY A 246 0.99 -13.05 -11.20
CA GLY A 246 1.07 -11.76 -11.87
C GLY A 246 0.56 -10.58 -11.04
N VAL A 247 0.80 -10.59 -9.74
CA VAL A 247 0.45 -9.48 -8.83
C VAL A 247 1.73 -8.87 -8.27
N SER A 248 1.97 -7.61 -8.64
CA SER A 248 3.03 -6.79 -8.08
C SER A 248 2.64 -6.22 -6.72
N CYS A 249 3.60 -6.11 -5.82
CA CYS A 249 3.40 -5.52 -4.50
C CYS A 249 4.57 -4.60 -4.17
N VAL A 250 4.30 -3.31 -4.00
CA VAL A 250 5.30 -2.31 -3.63
C VAL A 250 4.94 -1.76 -2.26
N LEU A 251 5.84 -1.96 -1.30
CA LEU A 251 5.66 -1.52 0.07
C LEU A 251 6.54 -0.30 0.33
N ALA A 252 5.94 0.85 0.68
CA ALA A 252 6.68 2.01 1.12
C ALA A 252 6.67 2.12 2.64
N THR A 253 7.83 2.36 3.25
CA THR A 253 7.93 2.48 4.71
C THR A 253 9.12 3.33 5.14
N GLN A 254 8.93 4.08 6.22
CA GLN A 254 10.02 4.78 6.89
C GLN A 254 10.78 3.93 7.92
N ARG A 255 10.28 2.72 8.19
CA ARG A 255 10.83 1.77 9.18
C ARG A 255 11.04 0.40 8.53
N PRO A 256 12.07 0.21 7.70
CA PRO A 256 12.37 -1.10 7.13
C PRO A 256 12.63 -2.17 8.21
N SER A 257 13.15 -1.79 9.38
CA SER A 257 13.31 -2.73 10.51
C SER A 257 11.99 -3.29 11.06
N ALA A 258 10.85 -2.63 10.80
CA ALA A 258 9.52 -3.04 11.24
C ALA A 258 8.78 -3.95 10.24
N VAL A 259 9.28 -4.09 9.01
CA VAL A 259 8.73 -5.05 8.05
C VAL A 259 9.37 -6.43 8.24
N PRO A 260 8.64 -7.53 7.96
CA PRO A 260 9.22 -8.87 8.08
C PRO A 260 10.51 -9.01 7.25
N PRO A 261 11.56 -9.68 7.76
CA PRO A 261 12.79 -9.93 6.98
C PRO A 261 12.56 -10.67 5.65
N THR A 262 11.50 -11.50 5.61
CA THR A 262 11.05 -12.16 4.38
C THR A 262 10.56 -11.18 3.31
N THR A 263 10.17 -9.96 3.68
CA THR A 263 9.82 -8.92 2.71
C THR A 263 11.06 -8.35 2.04
N VAL A 264 12.07 -8.01 2.83
CA VAL A 264 13.30 -7.42 2.30
C VAL A 264 14.04 -8.44 1.42
N SER A 265 14.16 -9.69 1.87
CA SER A 265 14.81 -10.78 1.11
C SER A 265 14.03 -11.30 -0.12
N GLN A 266 12.80 -10.83 -0.35
CA GLN A 266 12.04 -11.14 -1.55
C GLN A 266 11.87 -9.92 -2.46
N THR A 267 12.46 -8.78 -2.07
CA THR A 267 12.41 -7.54 -2.84
C THR A 267 13.33 -7.67 -4.03
N ASP A 268 12.79 -7.59 -5.24
CA ASP A 268 13.57 -7.52 -6.47
C ASP A 268 13.92 -6.09 -6.87
N LEU A 269 13.12 -5.11 -6.41
CA LEU A 269 13.31 -3.69 -6.66
C LEU A 269 13.31 -2.89 -5.36
N LEU A 270 14.48 -2.46 -4.90
CA LEU A 270 14.60 -1.59 -3.73
C LEU A 270 14.89 -0.15 -4.18
N VAL A 271 14.03 0.79 -3.76
CA VAL A 271 14.24 2.23 -3.93
C VAL A 271 14.49 2.87 -2.57
N ALA A 272 15.76 3.09 -2.25
CA ALA A 272 16.21 3.66 -0.99
C ALA A 272 16.50 5.16 -1.11
N HIS A 273 15.62 5.97 -0.56
CA HIS A 273 15.86 7.38 -0.25
C HIS A 273 16.75 7.50 0.99
N ARG A 274 17.01 8.75 1.40
CA ARG A 274 17.80 9.05 2.60
C ARG A 274 17.26 8.32 3.83
N LEU A 275 18.11 7.50 4.45
CA LEU A 275 17.91 6.90 5.77
C LEU A 275 18.97 7.43 6.73
N THR A 276 18.61 7.53 8.01
CA THR A 276 19.50 8.03 9.07
C THR A 276 19.52 7.14 10.31
N SER A 277 18.67 6.11 10.34
CA SER A 277 18.54 5.18 11.46
C SER A 277 19.46 4.00 11.20
N THR A 278 20.43 3.77 12.09
CA THR A 278 21.35 2.63 11.99
C THR A 278 20.60 1.31 11.97
N ALA A 279 19.61 1.12 12.86
CA ALA A 279 18.81 -0.10 12.88
C ALA A 279 18.07 -0.37 11.55
N ASP A 280 17.62 0.68 10.87
CA ASP A 280 16.94 0.56 9.57
C ASP A 280 17.92 0.28 8.42
N ILE A 281 19.11 0.88 8.47
CA ILE A 281 20.20 0.63 7.52
C ILE A 281 20.70 -0.81 7.68
N ASP A 282 20.97 -1.24 8.90
CA ASP A 282 21.42 -2.59 9.23
C ASP A 282 20.39 -3.64 8.80
N ALA A 283 19.09 -3.37 8.99
CA ALA A 283 18.02 -4.28 8.57
C ALA A 283 17.98 -4.47 7.04
N LEU A 284 18.27 -3.42 6.26
CA LEU A 284 18.38 -3.52 4.80
C LEU A 284 19.67 -4.25 4.40
N GLN A 285 20.81 -3.88 5.00
CA GLN A 285 22.10 -4.51 4.72
C GLN A 285 22.09 -6.02 5.03
N ALA A 286 21.47 -6.43 6.13
CA ALA A 286 21.42 -7.83 6.55
C ALA A 286 20.60 -8.73 5.61
N ALA A 287 19.66 -8.14 4.87
CA ALA A 287 18.81 -8.85 3.92
C ALA A 287 19.23 -8.62 2.46
N GLN A 288 20.27 -7.82 2.23
CA GLN A 288 20.74 -7.45 0.91
C GLN A 288 21.65 -8.52 0.28
N PRO A 289 21.58 -8.71 -1.04
CA PRO A 289 22.43 -9.66 -1.74
C PRO A 289 23.93 -9.34 -1.64
N THR A 290 24.77 -10.37 -1.76
CA THR A 290 26.24 -10.23 -1.65
C THR A 290 26.88 -9.46 -2.80
N TYR A 291 26.22 -9.31 -3.96
CA TYR A 291 26.77 -8.54 -5.09
C TYR A 291 26.79 -7.03 -4.82
N LEU A 292 26.11 -6.57 -3.76
CA LEU A 292 26.18 -5.19 -3.28
C LEU A 292 27.49 -4.97 -2.51
N ASP A 293 28.61 -5.01 -3.21
CA ASP A 293 29.93 -4.83 -2.59
C ASP A 293 30.10 -3.42 -1.98
N GLY A 294 30.54 -3.35 -0.72
CA GLY A 294 30.91 -2.11 -0.04
C GLY A 294 29.85 -1.55 0.93
N ASP A 295 30.09 -0.34 1.44
CA ASP A 295 29.23 0.26 2.46
C ASP A 295 27.94 0.83 1.84
N PHE A 296 26.82 0.13 2.04
CA PHE A 296 25.49 0.59 1.65
C PHE A 296 25.19 2.00 2.18
N THR A 297 25.64 2.34 3.39
CA THR A 297 25.44 3.66 3.99
C THR A 297 26.09 4.75 3.15
N ALA A 298 27.31 4.51 2.66
CA ALA A 298 28.04 5.44 1.81
C ALA A 298 27.39 5.65 0.44
N ARG A 299 26.50 4.75 0.01
CA ARG A 299 25.75 4.85 -1.26
C ARG A 299 24.40 5.55 -1.09
N LEU A 300 23.90 5.69 0.13
CA LEU A 300 22.60 6.33 0.37
C LEU A 300 22.64 7.82 -0.02
N PRO A 301 21.55 8.35 -0.60
CA PRO A 301 21.49 9.75 -0.99
C PRO A 301 21.33 10.68 0.22
N GLU A 302 21.89 11.89 0.11
CA GLU A 302 21.75 12.95 1.12
C GLU A 302 20.60 13.93 0.81
N THR A 303 20.30 14.11 -0.48
CA THR A 303 19.33 15.07 -1.00
C THR A 303 17.95 14.43 -1.12
N THR A 304 16.91 15.19 -0.75
CA THR A 304 15.52 14.76 -0.97
C THR A 304 15.23 14.63 -2.47
N GLY A 305 14.56 13.55 -2.87
CA GLY A 305 14.26 13.25 -4.28
C GLY A 305 15.33 12.45 -5.01
N ASP A 306 16.53 12.34 -4.43
CA ASP A 306 17.53 11.36 -4.87
C ASP A 306 17.27 10.00 -4.19
N ALA A 307 17.46 8.93 -4.94
CA ALA A 307 17.29 7.55 -4.49
C ALA A 307 18.45 6.67 -4.98
N LEU A 308 18.82 5.70 -4.16
CA LEU A 308 19.58 4.53 -4.57
C LEU A 308 18.58 3.45 -5.00
N VAL A 309 18.65 2.99 -6.24
CA VAL A 309 17.82 1.91 -6.76
C VAL A 309 18.69 0.66 -6.88
N VAL A 310 18.27 -0.42 -6.24
CA VAL A 310 18.88 -1.74 -6.35
C VAL A 310 17.92 -2.64 -7.12
N ASP A 311 18.48 -3.29 -8.13
CA ASP A 311 17.82 -4.27 -8.99
C ASP A 311 18.43 -5.64 -8.73
N ASP A 312 17.63 -6.55 -8.17
CA ASP A 312 18.03 -7.94 -7.93
C ASP A 312 18.01 -8.76 -9.21
N ASP A 313 17.03 -8.51 -10.08
CA ASP A 313 16.87 -9.28 -11.32
C ASP A 313 18.07 -9.09 -12.28
N THR A 314 18.72 -7.92 -12.27
CA THR A 314 19.94 -7.66 -13.07
C THR A 314 21.21 -7.44 -12.25
N GLU A 315 21.18 -7.73 -10.93
CA GLU A 315 22.29 -7.53 -9.99
C GLU A 315 22.98 -6.15 -10.09
N SER A 316 22.17 -5.08 -10.18
CA SER A 316 22.69 -3.73 -10.50
C SER A 316 22.24 -2.65 -9.52
N VAL A 317 23.00 -1.55 -9.48
CA VAL A 317 22.79 -0.44 -8.55
C VAL A 317 22.86 0.90 -9.28
N HIS A 318 21.86 1.74 -9.04
CA HIS A 318 21.65 2.98 -9.78
C HIS A 318 21.41 4.14 -8.83
N HIS A 319 22.15 5.23 -8.99
CA HIS A 319 21.82 6.50 -8.34
C HIS A 319 20.88 7.29 -9.24
N VAL A 320 19.66 7.55 -8.77
CA VAL A 320 18.58 8.14 -9.56
C VAL A 320 18.04 9.37 -8.87
N THR A 321 17.88 10.47 -9.60
CA THR A 321 17.01 11.58 -9.18
C THR A 321 15.62 11.31 -9.70
N VAL A 322 14.67 11.12 -8.78
CA VAL A 322 13.25 10.88 -9.08
C VAL A 322 12.69 12.09 -9.82
N ARG A 323 11.98 11.86 -10.93
CA ARG A 323 11.39 12.96 -11.71
C ARG A 323 10.29 13.67 -10.91
N GLU A 324 9.93 14.87 -11.36
CA GLU A 324 8.75 15.55 -10.84
C GLU A 324 7.46 14.82 -11.24
N ARG A 325 6.48 14.83 -10.33
CA ARG A 325 5.11 14.38 -10.57
C ARG A 325 4.40 15.35 -11.49
N ARG A 326 3.54 14.79 -12.34
CA ARG A 326 2.64 15.55 -13.23
C ARG A 326 1.29 15.80 -12.57
N THR A 327 0.95 14.97 -11.59
CA THR A 327 -0.33 14.99 -10.89
C THR A 327 -0.19 15.65 -9.50
N PRO A 328 -1.27 16.26 -8.97
CA PRO A 328 -1.25 16.86 -7.64
C PRO A 328 -0.99 15.82 -6.53
N HIS A 329 -0.35 16.24 -5.44
CA HIS A 329 -0.12 15.44 -4.21
C HIS A 329 -0.55 16.24 -2.98
N GLY A 330 -0.96 15.50 -1.94
CA GLY A 330 -1.11 15.99 -0.58
C GLY A 330 0.06 15.56 0.31
N GLY A 331 -0.17 15.58 1.62
CA GLY A 331 0.78 15.08 2.62
C GLY A 331 1.93 16.04 2.95
N GLU A 332 1.88 17.29 2.46
CA GLU A 332 2.79 18.32 2.92
C GLU A 332 2.58 18.56 4.43
N THR A 333 3.66 18.85 5.14
CA THR A 333 3.55 19.15 6.57
C THR A 333 2.82 20.48 6.72
N PRO A 334 1.67 20.52 7.43
CA PRO A 334 0.90 21.75 7.57
C PRO A 334 1.78 22.86 8.14
N ARG A 335 1.75 24.04 7.50
CA ARG A 335 2.45 25.23 8.02
C ARG A 335 1.43 26.16 8.65
N ALA A 336 1.76 26.65 9.85
CA ALA A 336 0.89 27.60 10.56
C ALA A 336 0.67 28.91 9.77
N SER A 337 1.60 29.28 8.88
CA SER A 337 1.47 30.42 7.97
C SER A 337 0.35 30.25 6.96
N ASP A 338 0.22 29.04 6.42
CA ASP A 338 -0.68 28.76 5.29
C ASP A 338 -2.12 28.69 5.81
N LEU A 339 -2.31 28.12 7.00
CA LEU A 339 -3.60 28.11 7.71
C LEU A 339 -4.11 29.51 8.08
N LYS A 340 -3.23 30.51 8.24
CA LYS A 340 -3.65 31.91 8.46
C LYS A 340 -4.09 32.55 7.15
N ALA A 341 -3.37 32.29 6.06
CA ALA A 341 -3.70 32.82 4.75
C ALA A 341 -5.07 32.32 4.26
N ASP A 342 -5.37 31.03 4.47
CA ASP A 342 -6.66 30.43 4.10
C ASP A 342 -7.83 31.06 4.86
N ARG A 343 -7.70 31.25 6.18
CA ARG A 343 -8.71 31.92 7.01
C ARG A 343 -8.95 33.36 6.61
N GLU A 344 -7.89 34.08 6.22
CA GLU A 344 -8.01 35.44 5.73
C GLU A 344 -8.60 35.50 4.31
N HIS A 345 -8.44 34.46 3.50
CA HIS A 345 -9.05 34.35 2.18
C HIS A 345 -10.55 34.05 2.29
N GLU A 346 -10.94 33.11 3.16
CA GLU A 346 -12.34 32.78 3.48
C GLU A 346 -13.08 33.97 4.11
N ALA A 347 -12.43 34.70 5.03
CA ALA A 347 -13.01 35.92 5.61
C ALA A 347 -13.22 37.05 4.58
N ARG A 348 -12.40 37.08 3.52
CA ARG A 348 -12.53 38.06 2.42
C ARG A 348 -13.58 37.66 1.38
N THR A 349 -13.80 36.37 1.17
CA THR A 349 -14.81 35.86 0.22
C THR A 349 -16.19 35.71 0.84
N GLY A 350 -16.29 35.43 2.14
CA GLY A 350 -17.57 35.38 2.89
C GLY A 350 -18.13 36.74 3.31
N GLY A 351 -17.42 37.85 3.07
CA GLY A 351 -17.83 39.21 3.44
C GLY A 351 -18.57 39.99 2.35
N SER A 352 -18.90 39.37 1.21
CA SER A 352 -19.53 40.05 0.06
C SER A 352 -21.03 39.76 -0.13
N GLU A 353 -21.71 39.30 0.91
CA GLU A 353 -23.19 39.20 0.94
C GLU A 353 -23.75 39.87 2.20
N ILE A 354 -23.76 41.22 2.24
CA ILE A 354 -24.75 42.02 2.99
C ILE A 354 -25.05 43.29 2.18
#